data_AF-A0A9W9S803-F1
#
_entry.id   AF-A0A9W9S803-F1
#
_cell.length_a   1.000
_cell.length_b   1.000
_cell.length_c   1.000
_cell.angle_alpha   90.00
_cell.angle_beta   90.00
_cell.angle_gamma   90.00
#
_symmetry.space_group_name_H-M   'P 1'
#
loop_
_entity.id
_entity.type
_entity.pdbx_description
1 polymer ?
#
loop_
_entity_poly.entity_id
_entity_poly.type
_entity_poly.pdbx_seq_one_letter_code
_entity_poly.pdbx_strand_id
1 'polypeptide(L)'
;SIRNQEKGGDKQPPNSNTIFEGTTPINYKCLRIANFTPSQSLAATLTSPLQSIMNYIKMLSPTVVEVSAHLGIISLDCITSTPKTQVSFLSNPHPVPQKPEVTTDTHPGAPAICPTLTRLKAEEIMNIVERYGSHERTTTAGEWLGRSSFTPRVQTHIVANRAIPMVLPAFPMKSNNRMDKVLGALPDLGDELGLARLVNLCRDIKAVYPPGAVVVIVTDGICYNDLTGISDEEVWEYGNRLRKIAVEKGYACIQFHRIMNMLGLHTGAHISKSDYVKLCGLSRAELHRRCGLPGFDVDKFLKSDEDYLRTYNGYDKFMKVDLKFSPVTKDCAGPKQYKKRIKMIAKTMIVRGVEYAELVRQIYPDSLRLSIHPSSGQTKLSFPLIPQKNSFSMSPWHCSVAVTASGEFITAHQSAHRQKFDLITKNGQPYFFRESSPLFNWDTKVNFEHHYEQNLVIRAQKQNDQELSDSDLDKLALLAIQQKSVSFIFV
;
A
#
# COMPACT_ATOMS: atom_id res chain seq x y z
N SER A 1 13.74 -44.33 40.07
CA SER A 1 14.79 -45.26 40.50
C SER A 1 16.06 -44.88 39.76
N ILE A 2 17.14 -44.52 40.49
CA ILE A 2 18.56 -44.36 40.06
C ILE A 2 18.84 -43.17 39.10
N ARG A 3 19.93 -42.39 39.18
CA ARG A 3 20.77 -41.74 40.22
C ARG A 3 21.77 -40.86 39.42
N ASN A 4 22.10 -39.66 39.92
CA ASN A 4 23.36 -38.91 39.75
C ASN A 4 23.76 -38.43 38.32
N GLN A 5 24.49 -37.33 38.09
CA GLN A 5 25.36 -36.50 38.94
C GLN A 5 25.65 -35.15 38.27
N GLU A 6 25.88 -34.12 39.09
CA GLU A 6 26.40 -32.80 38.74
C GLU A 6 27.85 -32.84 38.22
N LYS A 7 28.26 -31.80 37.47
CA LYS A 7 29.54 -31.09 37.67
C LYS A 7 29.55 -29.75 36.93
N GLY A 8 29.84 -28.69 37.69
CA GLY A 8 30.11 -27.34 37.19
C GLY A 8 31.52 -27.18 36.63
N GLY A 9 31.77 -26.02 36.03
CA GLY A 9 33.07 -25.61 35.50
C GLY A 9 32.99 -24.28 34.79
N ASP A 10 33.15 -23.21 35.56
CA ASP A 10 33.38 -21.84 35.12
C ASP A 10 34.75 -21.72 34.42
N LYS A 11 34.84 -20.98 33.30
CA LYS A 11 36.09 -20.39 32.78
C LYS A 11 35.85 -19.51 31.54
N GLN A 12 36.12 -18.22 31.73
CA GLN A 12 36.30 -17.16 30.73
C GLN A 12 37.72 -17.22 30.07
N PRO A 13 38.05 -16.37 29.08
CA PRO A 13 38.46 -16.76 27.73
C PRO A 13 39.98 -16.64 27.47
N PRO A 14 40.47 -17.00 26.26
CA PRO A 14 41.78 -16.54 25.80
C PRO A 14 41.68 -15.44 24.75
N ASN A 15 42.40 -14.35 25.01
CA ASN A 15 42.90 -13.41 24.01
C ASN A 15 43.89 -14.11 23.07
N SER A 16 43.86 -13.76 21.78
CA SER A 16 45.05 -13.83 20.94
C SER A 16 45.05 -12.67 19.94
N ASN A 17 46.10 -11.85 20.05
CA ASN A 17 46.52 -10.87 19.07
C ASN A 17 47.12 -11.59 17.87
N THR A 18 46.80 -11.15 16.65
CA THR A 18 47.73 -11.29 15.52
C THR A 18 47.57 -10.10 14.59
N ILE A 19 48.69 -9.40 14.42
CA ILE A 19 48.92 -8.25 13.57
C ILE A 19 49.10 -8.74 12.14
N PHE A 20 48.46 -8.10 11.16
CA PHE A 20 48.89 -8.12 9.77
C PHE A 20 48.76 -6.70 9.19
N GLU A 21 49.93 -6.09 8.97
CA GLU A 21 50.13 -4.92 8.13
C GLU A 21 49.99 -5.32 6.65
N GLY A 22 49.48 -4.40 5.82
CA GLY A 22 49.34 -4.63 4.39
C GLY A 22 48.57 -3.50 3.70
N THR A 23 49.15 -2.31 3.68
CA THR A 23 48.71 -1.17 2.87
C THR A 23 49.15 -1.36 1.41
N THR A 24 48.22 -1.24 0.47
CA THR A 24 48.56 -0.96 -0.93
C THR A 24 47.48 -0.08 -1.56
N PRO A 25 47.81 1.11 -2.09
CA PRO A 25 46.82 2.06 -2.62
C PRO A 25 46.46 1.76 -4.08
N ILE A 26 45.17 1.76 -4.39
CA ILE A 26 44.63 1.65 -5.75
C ILE A 26 44.75 3.02 -6.45
N ASN A 27 45.46 3.01 -7.56
CA ASN A 27 45.87 4.13 -8.38
C ASN A 27 44.78 4.43 -9.44
N TYR A 28 44.00 5.50 -9.27
CA TYR A 28 43.08 5.97 -10.32
C TYR A 28 43.84 6.85 -11.31
N LYS A 29 44.16 6.28 -12.47
CA LYS A 29 44.69 7.01 -13.63
C LYS A 29 43.66 8.00 -14.14
N CYS A 30 44.05 9.26 -14.07
CA CYS A 30 43.43 10.43 -14.68
C CYS A 30 43.32 10.24 -16.21
N LEU A 31 42.10 10.26 -16.76
CA LEU A 31 41.86 10.33 -18.20
C LEU A 31 42.00 11.79 -18.66
N ARG A 32 43.04 12.03 -19.46
CA ARG A 32 43.33 13.32 -20.11
C ARG A 32 42.25 13.64 -21.14
N ILE A 33 41.67 14.83 -21.02
CA ILE A 33 40.88 15.50 -22.06
C ILE A 33 41.85 16.01 -23.13
N ALA A 34 41.53 15.77 -24.40
CA ALA A 34 42.32 16.22 -25.53
C ALA A 34 42.13 17.74 -25.76
N ASN A 35 43.25 18.42 -25.99
CA ASN A 35 43.35 19.84 -26.32
C ASN A 35 42.72 20.15 -27.68
N PHE A 36 41.93 21.23 -27.75
CA PHE A 36 41.66 21.97 -28.99
C PHE A 36 42.31 23.36 -28.88
N THR A 37 43.13 23.72 -29.86
CA THR A 37 43.77 25.03 -30.02
C THR A 37 42.80 26.08 -30.60
N PRO A 38 43.01 27.39 -30.33
CA PRO A 38 42.05 28.44 -30.65
C PRO A 38 42.35 29.11 -32.01
N SER A 39 41.30 29.44 -32.77
CA SER A 39 41.38 30.41 -33.86
C SER A 39 40.20 31.39 -33.84
N GLN A 40 40.55 32.63 -33.49
CA GLN A 40 40.00 33.92 -33.93
C GLN A 40 38.48 34.19 -33.88
N SER A 41 38.11 34.99 -32.87
CA SER A 41 37.44 36.31 -33.00
C SER A 41 36.20 36.42 -33.91
N LEU A 42 35.02 36.61 -33.31
CA LEU A 42 34.18 37.80 -33.57
C LEU A 42 33.11 38.02 -32.48
N ALA A 43 33.08 39.25 -31.97
CA ALA A 43 31.97 40.02 -31.40
C ALA A 43 31.03 39.41 -30.33
N ALA A 44 31.01 40.10 -29.18
CA ALA A 44 30.17 39.87 -28.02
C ALA A 44 28.66 39.98 -28.31
N THR A 45 27.89 39.12 -27.63
CA THR A 45 26.57 39.48 -27.11
C THR A 45 26.44 38.82 -25.74
N LEU A 46 26.34 39.64 -24.69
CA LEU A 46 26.17 39.20 -23.31
C LEU A 46 24.80 38.52 -23.14
N THR A 47 24.80 37.20 -23.03
CA THR A 47 23.65 36.42 -22.53
C THR A 47 24.02 35.81 -21.19
N SER A 48 23.13 35.93 -20.19
CA SER A 48 23.41 35.52 -18.80
C SER A 48 23.77 34.03 -18.67
N PRO A 49 24.57 33.64 -17.66
CA PRO A 49 24.94 32.24 -17.42
C PRO A 49 23.74 31.29 -17.25
N LEU A 50 22.61 31.81 -16.75
CA LEU A 50 21.36 31.07 -16.54
C LEU A 50 20.73 30.58 -17.84
N GLN A 51 20.83 31.34 -18.94
CA GLN A 51 20.25 30.95 -20.23
C GLN A 51 21.00 29.76 -20.85
N SER A 52 22.32 29.67 -20.64
CA SER A 52 23.17 28.60 -21.17
C SER A 52 22.94 27.28 -20.42
N ILE A 53 22.74 27.34 -19.10
CA ILE A 53 22.40 26.18 -18.26
C ILE A 53 20.98 25.68 -18.56
N MET A 54 20.00 26.58 -18.72
CA MET A 54 18.62 26.23 -19.12
C MET A 54 18.55 25.57 -20.50
N ASN A 55 19.38 25.99 -21.45
CA ASN A 55 19.47 25.38 -22.78
C ASN A 55 20.15 24.00 -22.73
N TYR A 56 21.14 23.80 -21.85
CA TYR A 56 21.79 22.51 -21.65
C TYR A 56 20.85 21.48 -20.99
N ILE A 57 20.01 21.92 -20.04
CA ILE A 57 18.97 21.08 -19.40
C ILE A 57 17.85 20.72 -20.41
N LYS A 58 17.47 21.65 -21.30
CA LYS A 58 16.52 21.36 -22.40
C LYS A 58 17.06 20.36 -23.43
N MET A 59 18.37 20.25 -23.59
CA MET A 59 19.00 19.34 -24.57
C MET A 59 19.02 17.87 -24.10
N LEU A 60 18.76 17.59 -22.82
CA LEU A 60 18.85 16.24 -22.23
C LEU A 60 17.49 15.60 -21.86
N SER A 61 16.36 16.21 -22.24
CA SER A 61 15.02 15.68 -21.95
C SER A 61 14.19 15.52 -23.24
N PRO A 62 13.94 14.30 -23.73
CA PRO A 62 12.88 14.06 -24.68
C PRO A 62 11.62 13.71 -23.89
N THR A 63 10.84 14.69 -23.46
CA THR A 63 9.43 14.45 -23.10
C THR A 63 8.59 15.67 -23.41
N VAL A 64 7.63 15.45 -24.31
CA VAL A 64 6.67 16.41 -24.86
C VAL A 64 5.91 17.10 -23.73
N VAL A 65 5.99 18.44 -23.68
CA VAL A 65 5.09 19.27 -22.88
C VAL A 65 3.84 19.51 -23.72
N GLU A 66 2.77 18.78 -23.44
CA GLU A 66 1.45 19.07 -23.99
C GLU A 66 0.65 19.85 -22.94
N VAL A 67 0.41 21.12 -23.25
CA VAL A 67 -0.54 21.98 -22.53
C VAL A 67 -1.90 21.75 -23.18
N SER A 68 -2.84 21.12 -22.47
CA SER A 68 -4.25 21.13 -22.87
C SER A 68 -5.11 21.82 -21.82
N ALA A 69 -5.79 22.85 -22.29
CA ALA A 69 -6.77 23.63 -21.55
C ALA A 69 -8.14 22.93 -21.49
N HIS A 70 -8.90 23.27 -20.45
CA HIS A 70 -10.35 23.19 -20.29
C HIS A 70 -11.06 21.84 -20.50
N LEU A 71 -11.48 21.23 -19.39
CA LEU A 71 -12.70 20.41 -19.32
C LEU A 71 -13.60 20.94 -18.19
N GLY A 72 -14.82 21.29 -18.58
CA GLY A 72 -15.81 22.01 -17.78
C GLY A 72 -16.31 21.23 -16.57
N ILE A 73 -16.40 21.95 -15.46
CA ILE A 73 -17.07 21.54 -14.22
C ILE A 73 -18.57 21.70 -14.44
N ILE A 74 -19.33 20.60 -14.36
CA ILE A 74 -20.79 20.67 -14.22
C ILE A 74 -21.09 20.77 -12.72
N SER A 75 -21.76 21.87 -12.34
CA SER A 75 -22.20 22.19 -10.98
C SER A 75 -23.25 21.19 -10.50
N LEU A 76 -23.13 20.75 -9.25
CA LEU A 76 -24.11 19.87 -8.60
C LEU A 76 -25.05 20.70 -7.72
N ASP A 77 -25.90 21.50 -8.36
CA ASP A 77 -27.06 22.12 -7.73
C ASP A 77 -28.34 21.59 -8.39
N CYS A 78 -28.97 20.62 -7.74
CA CYS A 78 -30.44 20.51 -7.68
C CYS A 78 -30.83 19.42 -6.68
N ILE A 79 -30.97 19.84 -5.41
CA ILE A 79 -31.76 19.13 -4.42
C ILE A 79 -33.21 19.60 -4.60
N THR A 80 -34.11 18.69 -4.94
CA THR A 80 -35.54 18.85 -4.63
C THR A 80 -36.03 17.63 -3.87
N SER A 81 -36.69 17.93 -2.76
CA SER A 81 -37.18 17.01 -1.75
C SER A 81 -38.51 16.35 -2.14
N THR A 82 -38.78 15.18 -1.52
CA THR A 82 -40.06 14.65 -0.98
C THR A 82 -40.18 13.12 -1.19
N PRO A 83 -41.05 12.39 -0.47
CA PRO A 83 -41.20 12.35 0.99
C PRO A 83 -41.03 10.92 1.55
N LYS A 84 -40.94 10.85 2.89
CA LYS A 84 -40.76 9.65 3.73
C LYS A 84 -41.73 8.51 3.34
N THR A 85 -41.18 7.36 2.96
CA THR A 85 -41.92 6.10 2.96
C THR A 85 -41.35 5.18 4.03
N GLN A 86 -42.22 4.82 4.97
CA GLN A 86 -42.03 3.89 6.06
C GLN A 86 -41.71 2.50 5.48
N VAL A 87 -40.52 1.97 5.74
CA VAL A 87 -40.16 0.61 5.31
C VAL A 87 -40.56 -0.36 6.42
N SER A 88 -41.59 -1.17 6.15
CA SER A 88 -41.94 -2.35 6.92
C SER A 88 -40.95 -3.48 6.59
N PHE A 89 -40.49 -4.18 7.63
CA PHE A 89 -39.65 -5.36 7.49
C PHE A 89 -40.52 -6.57 7.12
N LEU A 90 -40.28 -7.18 5.97
CA LEU A 90 -40.82 -8.49 5.66
C LEU A 90 -39.82 -9.59 6.04
N SER A 91 -40.29 -10.50 6.88
CA SER A 91 -39.62 -11.74 7.29
C SER A 91 -39.88 -12.82 6.24
N ASN A 92 -38.83 -13.23 5.52
CA ASN A 92 -38.58 -14.54 4.86
C ASN A 92 -37.82 -14.37 3.52
N PRO A 93 -36.95 -15.33 3.15
CA PRO A 93 -36.04 -15.20 2.03
C PRO A 93 -36.80 -15.16 0.69
N HIS A 94 -36.54 -14.14 -0.13
CA HIS A 94 -37.05 -14.09 -1.49
C HIS A 94 -36.51 -15.28 -2.31
N PRO A 95 -37.37 -15.94 -3.12
CA PRO A 95 -36.96 -16.98 -4.03
C PRO A 95 -36.05 -16.43 -5.14
N VAL A 96 -35.09 -17.26 -5.55
CA VAL A 96 -34.19 -17.07 -6.69
C VAL A 96 -34.98 -16.54 -7.90
N PRO A 97 -34.56 -15.46 -8.57
CA PRO A 97 -35.22 -15.00 -9.78
C PRO A 97 -35.18 -16.11 -10.84
N GLN A 98 -36.35 -16.50 -11.34
CA GLN A 98 -36.43 -17.33 -12.53
C GLN A 98 -35.74 -16.62 -13.70
N LYS A 99 -35.01 -17.42 -14.49
CA LYS A 99 -34.36 -17.06 -15.75
C LYS A 99 -35.34 -16.23 -16.61
N PRO A 100 -34.96 -15.02 -17.07
CA PRO A 100 -35.86 -14.25 -17.93
C PRO A 100 -36.06 -15.00 -19.25
N GLU A 101 -37.32 -15.14 -19.64
CA GLU A 101 -37.72 -15.55 -20.98
C GLU A 101 -37.06 -14.62 -22.00
N VAL A 102 -36.48 -15.23 -23.02
CA VAL A 102 -35.84 -14.57 -24.15
C VAL A 102 -36.92 -13.85 -24.95
N THR A 103 -37.09 -12.55 -24.71
CA THR A 103 -37.73 -11.64 -25.65
C THR A 103 -36.66 -11.19 -26.65
N THR A 104 -36.84 -11.60 -27.90
CA THR A 104 -35.97 -11.29 -29.03
C THR A 104 -36.17 -9.85 -29.50
N ASP A 105 -35.66 -8.89 -28.73
CA ASP A 105 -35.42 -7.54 -29.24
C ASP A 105 -33.99 -7.43 -29.76
N THR A 106 -33.92 -7.37 -31.09
CA THR A 106 -32.68 -7.39 -31.86
C THR A 106 -32.06 -5.99 -31.82
N HIS A 107 -31.28 -5.68 -30.78
CA HIS A 107 -30.38 -4.54 -30.80
C HIS A 107 -29.16 -4.85 -31.72
N PRO A 108 -28.74 -3.93 -32.60
CA PRO A 108 -27.63 -4.19 -33.51
C PRO A 108 -26.31 -4.36 -32.73
N GLY A 109 -25.77 -5.57 -32.83
CA GLY A 109 -24.44 -6.06 -32.44
C GLY A 109 -23.47 -5.10 -31.75
N ALA A 110 -23.28 -5.30 -30.45
CA ALA A 110 -21.96 -5.11 -29.87
C ALA A 110 -20.98 -6.00 -30.67
N PRO A 111 -19.87 -5.47 -31.20
CA PRO A 111 -18.95 -6.25 -32.00
C PRO A 111 -18.43 -7.41 -31.17
N ALA A 112 -18.67 -8.65 -31.63
CA ALA A 112 -18.11 -9.83 -31.01
C ALA A 112 -16.58 -9.71 -31.05
N ILE A 113 -15.97 -9.46 -29.89
CA ILE A 113 -14.51 -9.34 -29.79
C ILE A 113 -13.92 -10.69 -30.22
N CYS A 114 -13.01 -10.65 -31.21
CA CYS A 114 -12.31 -11.83 -31.69
C CYS A 114 -11.69 -12.61 -30.50
N PRO A 115 -11.98 -13.91 -30.32
CA PRO A 115 -11.48 -14.69 -29.18
C PRO A 115 -9.95 -14.62 -29.02
N THR A 116 -9.23 -14.56 -30.13
CA THR A 116 -7.77 -14.39 -30.15
C THR A 116 -7.36 -13.04 -29.58
N LEU A 117 -8.06 -11.95 -29.93
CA LEU A 117 -7.78 -10.61 -29.42
C LEU A 117 -8.05 -10.52 -27.92
N THR A 118 -9.15 -11.11 -27.44
CA THR A 118 -9.46 -11.21 -26.01
C THR A 118 -8.36 -11.94 -25.25
N ARG A 119 -7.87 -13.06 -25.80
CA ARG A 119 -6.77 -13.83 -25.20
C ARG A 119 -5.49 -13.01 -25.10
N LEU A 120 -5.06 -12.38 -26.20
CA LEU A 120 -3.84 -11.55 -26.23
C LEU A 120 -3.95 -10.36 -25.26
N LYS A 121 -5.12 -9.71 -25.21
CA LYS A 121 -5.34 -8.60 -24.27
C LYS A 121 -5.33 -9.07 -22.81
N ALA A 122 -5.91 -10.23 -22.52
CA ALA A 122 -5.85 -10.82 -21.19
C ALA A 122 -4.40 -11.15 -20.78
N GLU A 123 -3.59 -11.69 -21.69
CA GLU A 123 -2.18 -11.96 -21.46
C GLU A 123 -1.39 -10.67 -21.13
N GLU A 124 -1.61 -9.60 -21.88
CA GLU A 124 -1.00 -8.29 -21.65
C GLU A 124 -1.37 -7.72 -20.27
N ILE A 125 -2.66 -7.77 -19.89
CA ILE A 125 -3.11 -7.31 -18.57
C ILE A 125 -2.53 -8.18 -17.46
N MET A 126 -2.50 -9.50 -17.64
CA MET A 126 -1.94 -10.41 -16.65
C MET A 126 -0.43 -10.19 -16.47
N ASN A 127 0.31 -9.82 -17.52
CA ASN A 127 1.72 -9.41 -17.38
C ASN A 127 1.86 -8.16 -16.51
N ILE A 128 0.94 -7.20 -16.61
CA ILE A 128 0.93 -6.03 -15.73
C ILE A 128 0.64 -6.46 -14.28
N VAL A 129 -0.45 -7.19 -14.05
CA VAL A 129 -0.85 -7.65 -12.71
C VAL A 129 0.27 -8.43 -12.03
N GLU A 130 0.89 -9.35 -12.76
CA GLU A 130 1.95 -10.21 -12.24
C GLU A 130 3.19 -9.43 -11.81
N ARG A 131 3.60 -8.37 -12.52
CA ARG A 131 4.73 -7.52 -12.13
C ARG A 131 4.54 -6.80 -10.79
N TYR A 132 3.29 -6.61 -10.36
CA TYR A 132 3.00 -6.01 -9.07
C TYR A 132 2.99 -7.03 -7.91
N GLY A 133 2.98 -8.32 -8.22
CA GLY A 133 3.00 -9.39 -7.24
C GLY A 133 4.39 -9.65 -6.66
N SER A 134 4.42 -10.33 -5.52
CA SER A 134 5.60 -11.01 -4.97
C SER A 134 5.35 -12.51 -5.02
N HIS A 135 6.14 -13.21 -5.84
CA HIS A 135 5.93 -14.61 -6.17
C HIS A 135 7.01 -15.46 -5.53
N GLU A 136 6.63 -16.30 -4.58
CA GLU A 136 7.57 -17.25 -3.97
C GLU A 136 7.68 -18.56 -4.76
N ARG A 137 6.62 -18.92 -5.49
CA ARG A 137 6.55 -20.11 -6.33
C ARG A 137 6.08 -19.69 -7.72
N THR A 138 6.74 -20.26 -8.72
CA THR A 138 6.42 -20.07 -10.14
C THR A 138 6.30 -21.42 -10.84
N THR A 139 5.68 -21.44 -12.01
CA THR A 139 5.68 -22.60 -12.90
C THR A 139 7.10 -22.84 -13.43
N THR A 140 7.33 -23.97 -14.11
CA THR A 140 8.59 -24.23 -14.82
C THR A 140 8.91 -23.15 -15.86
N ALA A 141 7.89 -22.49 -16.41
CA ALA A 141 8.04 -21.38 -17.34
C ALA A 141 8.29 -20.03 -16.65
N GLY A 142 8.39 -19.99 -15.31
CA GLY A 142 8.63 -18.78 -14.53
C GLY A 142 7.37 -17.95 -14.24
N GLU A 143 6.19 -18.42 -14.62
CA GLU A 143 4.92 -17.71 -14.41
C GLU A 143 4.41 -17.87 -12.98
N TRP A 144 3.75 -16.85 -12.46
CA TRP A 144 3.01 -16.92 -11.21
C TRP A 144 1.88 -17.96 -11.27
N LEU A 145 1.81 -18.84 -10.27
CA LEU A 145 0.86 -19.97 -10.23
C LEU A 145 -0.61 -19.53 -10.37
N GLY A 146 -0.99 -18.40 -9.78
CA GLY A 146 -2.37 -17.87 -9.82
C GLY A 146 -2.77 -17.28 -11.17
N ARG A 147 -1.84 -17.17 -12.13
CA ARG A 147 -2.15 -16.67 -13.47
C ARG A 147 -3.25 -17.50 -14.14
N SER A 148 -3.20 -18.82 -14.00
CA SER A 148 -4.19 -19.75 -14.56
C SER A 148 -5.61 -19.51 -14.05
N SER A 149 -5.78 -19.11 -12.79
CA SER A 149 -7.09 -18.86 -12.17
C SER A 149 -7.58 -17.42 -12.38
N PHE A 150 -6.67 -16.48 -12.64
CA PHE A 150 -6.98 -15.07 -12.85
C PHE A 150 -7.31 -14.75 -14.32
N THR A 151 -6.63 -15.38 -15.28
CA THR A 151 -6.83 -15.11 -16.72
C THR A 151 -8.29 -15.27 -17.17
N PRO A 152 -9.03 -16.34 -16.80
CA PRO A 152 -10.43 -16.47 -17.21
C PRO A 152 -11.31 -15.34 -16.67
N ARG A 153 -11.04 -14.86 -15.45
CA ARG A 153 -11.78 -13.73 -14.86
C ARG A 153 -11.53 -12.45 -15.66
N VAL A 154 -10.27 -12.17 -16.00
CA VAL A 154 -9.89 -11.02 -16.84
C VAL A 154 -10.59 -11.10 -18.20
N GLN A 155 -10.60 -12.27 -18.84
CA GLN A 155 -11.29 -12.48 -20.13
C GLN A 155 -12.79 -12.17 -20.03
N THR A 156 -13.46 -12.63 -18.98
CA THR A 156 -14.88 -12.31 -18.74
C THR A 156 -15.14 -10.80 -18.69
N HIS A 157 -14.27 -10.03 -18.03
CA HIS A 157 -14.39 -8.58 -17.96
C HIS A 157 -14.07 -7.87 -19.28
N ILE A 158 -13.11 -8.38 -20.05
CA ILE A 158 -12.77 -7.88 -21.39
C ILE A 158 -13.94 -8.09 -22.36
N VAL A 159 -14.51 -9.30 -22.40
CA VAL A 159 -15.67 -9.63 -23.26
C VAL A 159 -16.85 -8.72 -22.95
N ALA A 160 -17.06 -8.41 -21.66
CA ALA A 160 -18.11 -7.50 -21.22
C ALA A 160 -17.75 -6.00 -21.33
N ASN A 161 -16.56 -5.66 -21.84
CA ASN A 161 -16.03 -4.28 -21.94
C ASN A 161 -16.18 -3.47 -20.63
N ARG A 162 -15.93 -4.11 -19.49
CA ARG A 162 -16.05 -3.51 -18.16
C ARG A 162 -14.70 -3.43 -17.45
N ALA A 163 -14.59 -2.50 -16.50
CA ALA A 163 -13.40 -2.38 -15.66
C ALA A 163 -13.14 -3.71 -14.92
N ILE A 164 -11.87 -4.10 -14.81
CA ILE A 164 -11.48 -5.32 -14.10
C ILE A 164 -11.53 -5.07 -12.59
N PRO A 165 -12.40 -5.75 -11.83
CA PRO A 165 -12.48 -5.60 -10.39
C PRO A 165 -11.37 -6.41 -9.72
N MET A 166 -10.69 -5.76 -8.78
CA MET A 166 -9.74 -6.38 -7.88
C MET A 166 -10.20 -6.10 -6.45
N VAL A 167 -10.03 -7.07 -5.56
CA VAL A 167 -10.43 -6.90 -4.15
C VAL A 167 -9.24 -7.11 -3.22
N LEU A 168 -9.07 -6.22 -2.26
CA LEU A 168 -7.95 -6.23 -1.33
C LEU A 168 -8.44 -6.08 0.13
N PRO A 169 -8.40 -7.15 0.93
CA PRO A 169 -8.43 -7.06 2.38
C PRO A 169 -7.17 -6.39 2.89
N ALA A 170 -7.29 -5.16 3.40
CA ALA A 170 -6.17 -4.36 3.86
C ALA A 170 -6.66 -3.11 4.61
N PHE A 171 -5.68 -2.37 5.14
CA PHE A 171 -5.88 -1.10 5.83
C PHE A 171 -6.88 -1.21 7.00
N PRO A 172 -6.61 -2.09 7.98
CA PRO A 172 -7.50 -2.31 9.11
C PRO A 172 -7.49 -1.12 10.08
N MET A 173 -6.32 -0.84 10.66
CA MET A 173 -5.99 0.24 11.60
C MET A 173 -4.48 0.18 11.90
N LYS A 174 -3.86 1.29 12.35
CA LYS A 174 -2.46 1.28 12.83
C LYS A 174 -2.31 0.41 14.09
N SER A 175 -1.12 -0.17 14.29
CA SER A 175 -0.76 -0.93 15.49
C SER A 175 -0.93 -0.12 16.79
N ASN A 176 -1.29 -0.81 17.87
CA ASN A 176 -1.30 -0.26 19.23
C ASN A 176 0.11 0.09 19.75
N ASN A 177 1.17 -0.46 19.15
CA ASN A 177 2.53 -0.14 19.55
C ASN A 177 3.03 1.17 18.91
N ARG A 178 2.58 2.29 19.48
CA ARG A 178 2.96 3.67 19.07
C ARG A 178 4.27 4.15 19.69
N MET A 179 4.92 3.31 20.50
CA MET A 179 6.21 3.63 21.11
C MET A 179 7.37 3.11 20.25
N ASP A 180 7.25 1.88 19.77
CA ASP A 180 8.32 1.17 19.08
C ASP A 180 8.02 0.95 17.59
N LYS A 181 6.75 0.81 17.18
CA LYS A 181 6.41 0.21 15.87
C LYS A 181 5.87 1.19 14.83
N VAL A 182 4.81 1.94 15.14
CA VAL A 182 4.14 2.89 14.22
C VAL A 182 4.17 4.32 14.77
N LEU A 183 4.07 5.33 13.90
CA LEU A 183 4.18 6.74 14.28
C LEU A 183 2.98 7.28 15.08
N GLY A 184 1.80 6.69 14.91
CA GLY A 184 0.56 7.14 15.52
C GLY A 184 -0.62 6.27 15.12
N ALA A 185 -1.84 6.73 15.40
CA ALA A 185 -3.09 6.01 15.09
C ALA A 185 -3.62 6.28 13.67
N LEU A 186 -3.27 7.42 13.08
CA LEU A 186 -3.78 7.86 11.78
C LEU A 186 -2.87 7.41 10.63
N PRO A 187 -3.40 7.36 9.39
CA PRO A 187 -2.61 7.11 8.19
C PRO A 187 -1.44 8.08 8.05
N ASP A 188 -0.29 7.54 7.68
CA ASP A 188 0.96 8.28 7.45
C ASP A 188 1.47 8.09 6.02
N LEU A 189 2.72 8.47 5.71
CA LEU A 189 3.25 8.36 4.35
C LEU A 189 3.18 6.92 3.81
N GLY A 190 3.36 5.91 4.66
CA GLY A 190 3.29 4.53 4.22
C GLY A 190 1.92 4.15 3.67
N ASP A 191 0.86 4.68 4.27
CA ASP A 191 -0.51 4.45 3.80
C ASP A 191 -0.76 5.19 2.47
N GLU A 192 -0.29 6.44 2.35
CA GLU A 192 -0.38 7.21 1.09
C GLU A 192 0.35 6.48 -0.06
N LEU A 193 1.55 5.94 0.19
CA LEU A 193 2.33 5.17 -0.78
C LEU A 193 1.63 3.87 -1.17
N GLY A 194 1.06 3.15 -0.21
CA GLY A 194 0.31 1.92 -0.48
C GLY A 194 -0.91 2.16 -1.37
N LEU A 195 -1.68 3.22 -1.11
CA LEU A 195 -2.80 3.63 -1.97
C LEU A 195 -2.32 4.03 -3.37
N ALA A 196 -1.26 4.85 -3.46
CA ALA A 196 -0.69 5.28 -4.73
C ALA A 196 -0.22 4.09 -5.59
N ARG A 197 0.38 3.06 -4.98
CA ARG A 197 0.79 1.85 -5.70
C ARG A 197 -0.40 1.11 -6.33
N LEU A 198 -1.53 1.01 -5.62
CA LEU A 198 -2.75 0.39 -6.15
C LEU A 198 -3.32 1.21 -7.32
N VAL A 199 -3.29 2.54 -7.22
CA VAL A 199 -3.69 3.44 -8.30
C VAL A 199 -2.79 3.26 -9.52
N ASN A 200 -1.48 3.10 -9.31
CA ASN A 200 -0.52 2.86 -10.39
C ASN A 200 -0.86 1.57 -11.15
N LEU A 201 -1.23 0.49 -10.43
CA LEU A 201 -1.68 -0.75 -11.08
C LEU A 201 -2.89 -0.50 -11.98
N CYS A 202 -3.91 0.22 -11.47
CA CYS A 202 -5.08 0.56 -12.27
C CYS A 202 -4.74 1.43 -13.48
N ARG A 203 -3.80 2.38 -13.33
CA ARG A 203 -3.32 3.25 -14.41
C ARG A 203 -2.61 2.43 -15.50
N ASP A 204 -1.70 1.55 -15.11
CA ASP A 204 -0.95 0.71 -16.05
C ASP A 204 -1.90 -0.21 -16.83
N ILE A 205 -2.91 -0.80 -16.19
CA ILE A 205 -3.96 -1.57 -16.88
C ILE A 205 -4.76 -0.67 -17.83
N LYS A 206 -5.17 0.53 -17.39
CA LYS A 206 -5.94 1.47 -18.22
C LYS A 206 -5.21 1.90 -19.49
N ALA A 207 -3.87 1.98 -19.43
CA ALA A 207 -3.04 2.32 -20.59
C ALA A 207 -3.17 1.30 -21.74
N VAL A 208 -3.47 0.03 -21.44
CA VAL A 208 -3.60 -1.04 -22.45
C VAL A 208 -5.06 -1.49 -22.66
N TYR A 209 -5.95 -1.16 -21.73
CA TYR A 209 -7.36 -1.55 -21.74
C TYR A 209 -8.23 -0.36 -21.27
N PRO A 210 -8.91 0.37 -22.16
CA PRO A 210 -9.56 1.65 -21.82
C PRO A 210 -10.54 1.63 -20.64
N PRO A 211 -11.38 0.58 -20.43
CA PRO A 211 -12.21 0.48 -19.21
C PRO A 211 -11.38 0.39 -17.92
N GLY A 212 -10.13 -0.02 -18.00
CA GLY A 212 -9.17 -0.05 -16.90
C GLY A 212 -9.51 -1.08 -15.83
N ALA A 213 -9.18 -0.75 -14.59
CA ALA A 213 -9.43 -1.58 -13.43
C ALA A 213 -9.86 -0.74 -12.22
N VAL A 214 -10.49 -1.41 -11.25
CA VAL A 214 -10.90 -0.84 -9.97
C VAL A 214 -10.38 -1.73 -8.84
N VAL A 215 -9.86 -1.12 -7.78
CA VAL A 215 -9.51 -1.84 -6.55
C VAL A 215 -10.54 -1.51 -5.48
N VAL A 216 -11.23 -2.53 -5.00
CA VAL A 216 -12.10 -2.46 -3.82
C VAL A 216 -11.29 -2.85 -2.59
N ILE A 217 -10.94 -1.87 -1.77
CA ILE A 217 -10.34 -2.08 -0.46
C ILE A 217 -11.45 -2.48 0.52
N VAL A 218 -11.40 -3.73 0.99
CA VAL A 218 -12.36 -4.27 1.95
C VAL A 218 -11.74 -4.22 3.34
N THR A 219 -11.97 -3.13 4.06
CA THR A 219 -11.30 -2.86 5.34
C THR A 219 -11.73 -3.86 6.40
N ASP A 220 -10.76 -4.55 7.00
CA ASP A 220 -10.94 -5.67 7.91
C ASP A 220 -10.68 -5.32 9.38
N GLY A 221 -10.52 -4.03 9.71
CA GLY A 221 -10.22 -3.58 11.07
C GLY A 221 -11.25 -4.04 12.11
N ILE A 222 -12.54 -3.93 11.80
CA ILE A 222 -13.64 -4.37 12.69
C ILE A 222 -13.67 -5.89 12.90
N CYS A 223 -13.06 -6.67 12.01
CA CYS A 223 -12.89 -8.10 12.21
C CYS A 223 -11.94 -8.40 13.38
N TYR A 224 -11.02 -7.50 13.75
CA TYR A 224 -9.91 -7.83 14.65
C TYR A 224 -9.65 -6.83 15.79
N ASN A 225 -10.18 -5.60 15.72
CA ASN A 225 -9.77 -4.51 16.60
C ASN A 225 -9.96 -4.83 18.08
N ASP A 226 -11.06 -5.49 18.45
CA ASP A 226 -11.35 -5.98 19.81
C ASP A 226 -10.30 -6.98 20.32
N LEU A 227 -9.77 -7.85 19.44
CA LEU A 227 -8.69 -8.78 19.77
C LEU A 227 -7.36 -8.07 20.04
N THR A 228 -7.18 -6.88 19.47
CA THR A 228 -5.95 -6.10 19.59
C THR A 228 -6.03 -4.99 20.63
N GLY A 229 -7.24 -4.66 21.11
CA GLY A 229 -7.48 -3.58 22.07
C GLY A 229 -7.56 -2.19 21.44
N ILE A 230 -7.93 -2.09 20.17
CA ILE A 230 -8.16 -0.83 19.47
C ILE A 230 -9.66 -0.55 19.45
N SER A 231 -10.08 0.66 19.83
CA SER A 231 -11.50 1.01 19.90
C SER A 231 -12.15 1.07 18.52
N ASP A 232 -13.46 0.86 18.46
CA ASP A 232 -14.23 0.97 17.21
C ASP A 232 -14.12 2.40 16.63
N GLU A 233 -14.05 3.42 17.49
CA GLU A 233 -13.84 4.83 17.14
C GLU A 233 -12.53 5.08 16.40
N GLU A 234 -11.43 4.48 16.87
CA GLU A 234 -10.11 4.67 16.27
C GLU A 234 -10.03 4.00 14.90
N VAL A 235 -10.63 2.82 14.75
CA VAL A 235 -10.77 2.17 13.44
C VAL A 235 -11.56 3.06 12.47
N TRP A 236 -12.64 3.70 12.95
CA TRP A 236 -13.40 4.65 12.14
C TRP A 236 -12.53 5.85 11.71
N GLU A 237 -11.77 6.44 12.63
CA GLU A 237 -10.91 7.60 12.35
C GLU A 237 -9.84 7.29 11.30
N TYR A 238 -9.13 6.17 11.47
CA TYR A 238 -8.14 5.70 10.50
C TYR A 238 -8.75 5.48 9.12
N GLY A 239 -9.84 4.70 9.05
CA GLY A 239 -10.49 4.40 7.78
C GLY A 239 -11.12 5.65 7.13
N ASN A 240 -11.67 6.57 7.93
CA ASN A 240 -12.23 7.82 7.42
C ASN A 240 -11.14 8.73 6.85
N ARG A 241 -9.97 8.81 7.51
CA ARG A 241 -8.82 9.54 6.98
C ARG A 241 -8.32 8.95 5.66
N LEU A 242 -8.23 7.62 5.52
CA LEU A 242 -7.86 6.98 4.24
C LEU A 242 -8.80 7.34 3.09
N ARG A 243 -10.12 7.33 3.34
CA ARG A 243 -11.10 7.75 2.33
C ARG A 243 -10.91 9.21 1.92
N LYS A 244 -10.63 10.11 2.88
CA LYS A 244 -10.31 11.50 2.58
C LYS A 244 -9.04 11.64 1.74
N ILE A 245 -7.98 10.89 2.05
CA ILE A 245 -6.75 10.86 1.24
C ILE A 245 -7.07 10.47 -0.21
N ALA A 246 -7.87 9.41 -0.42
CA ALA A 246 -8.23 8.98 -1.76
C ALA A 246 -9.00 10.05 -2.54
N VAL A 247 -9.90 10.80 -1.90
CA VAL A 247 -10.61 11.94 -2.50
C VAL A 247 -9.65 13.09 -2.81
N GLU A 248 -8.85 13.51 -1.82
CA GLU A 248 -7.86 14.60 -1.93
C GLU A 248 -6.86 14.36 -3.08
N LYS A 249 -6.50 13.10 -3.33
CA LYS A 249 -5.56 12.69 -4.39
C LYS A 249 -6.24 12.34 -5.72
N GLY A 250 -7.57 12.38 -5.79
CA GLY A 250 -8.32 12.03 -7.01
C GLY A 250 -8.24 10.55 -7.41
N TYR A 251 -8.12 9.64 -6.45
CA TYR A 251 -7.97 8.20 -6.68
C TYR A 251 -9.30 7.51 -7.04
N ALA A 252 -9.89 7.91 -8.17
CA ALA A 252 -11.21 7.44 -8.64
C ALA A 252 -11.32 5.92 -8.86
N CYS A 253 -10.19 5.22 -9.07
CA CYS A 253 -10.16 3.77 -9.24
C CYS A 253 -10.11 2.99 -7.91
N ILE A 254 -10.11 3.67 -6.75
CA ILE A 254 -10.11 3.04 -5.43
C ILE A 254 -11.50 3.18 -4.80
N GLN A 255 -12.07 2.05 -4.40
CA GLN A 255 -13.31 1.99 -3.63
C GLN A 255 -13.04 1.42 -2.24
N PHE A 256 -13.85 1.80 -1.25
CA PHE A 256 -13.71 1.33 0.13
C PHE A 256 -15.02 0.73 0.62
N HIS A 257 -15.04 -0.57 0.88
CA HIS A 257 -16.18 -1.24 1.47
C HIS A 257 -15.84 -1.67 2.90
N ARG A 258 -16.69 -1.30 3.85
CA ARG A 258 -16.59 -1.76 5.24
C ARG A 258 -17.27 -3.11 5.37
N ILE A 259 -16.94 -3.86 6.42
CA ILE A 259 -17.62 -5.12 6.76
C ILE A 259 -19.15 -4.97 6.81
N MET A 260 -19.68 -3.89 7.43
CA MET A 260 -21.11 -3.60 7.50
C MET A 260 -21.75 -3.34 6.12
N ASN A 261 -20.99 -2.80 5.16
CA ASN A 261 -21.46 -2.66 3.78
C ASN A 261 -21.57 -4.03 3.11
N MET A 262 -20.55 -4.88 3.27
CA MET A 262 -20.52 -6.22 2.71
C MET A 262 -21.57 -7.15 3.29
N LEU A 263 -21.95 -6.94 4.55
CA LEU A 263 -23.01 -7.71 5.23
C LEU A 263 -24.42 -7.18 4.94
N GLY A 264 -24.55 -6.03 4.25
CA GLY A 264 -25.83 -5.37 4.00
C GLY A 264 -26.46 -4.72 5.23
N LEU A 265 -25.69 -4.51 6.31
CA LEU A 265 -26.15 -3.83 7.52
C LEU A 265 -26.20 -2.31 7.34
N HIS A 266 -25.43 -1.78 6.37
CA HIS A 266 -25.45 -0.38 5.97
C HIS A 266 -25.17 -0.25 4.47
N THR A 267 -26.04 0.40 3.72
CA THR A 267 -25.92 0.51 2.25
C THR A 267 -25.32 1.84 1.79
N GLY A 268 -25.26 2.85 2.67
CA GLY A 268 -24.73 4.16 2.33
C GLY A 268 -23.20 4.17 2.17
N ALA A 269 -22.70 5.02 1.26
CA ALA A 269 -21.27 5.29 1.12
C ALA A 269 -20.69 5.98 2.37
N HIS A 270 -21.49 6.87 2.96
CA HIS A 270 -21.16 7.59 4.19
C HIS A 270 -21.89 6.98 5.40
N ILE A 271 -21.22 7.02 6.55
CA ILE A 271 -21.77 6.59 7.84
C ILE A 271 -21.20 7.48 8.92
N SER A 272 -22.05 7.93 9.85
CA SER A 272 -21.62 8.71 11.01
C SER A 272 -20.71 7.87 11.91
N LYS A 273 -19.85 8.51 12.71
CA LYS A 273 -19.02 7.79 13.70
C LYS A 273 -19.90 7.02 14.70
N SER A 274 -20.99 7.63 15.14
CA SER A 274 -21.93 7.02 16.10
C SER A 274 -22.58 5.75 15.54
N ASP A 275 -23.11 5.80 14.30
CA ASP A 275 -23.79 4.65 13.73
C ASP A 275 -22.82 3.54 13.35
N TYR A 276 -21.60 3.91 12.91
CA TYR A 276 -20.53 2.95 12.69
C TYR A 276 -20.24 2.14 13.96
N VAL A 277 -20.01 2.80 15.09
CA VAL A 277 -19.71 2.13 16.37
C VAL A 277 -20.84 1.19 16.79
N LYS A 278 -22.11 1.61 16.64
CA LYS A 278 -23.28 0.75 16.93
C LYS A 278 -23.29 -0.53 16.09
N LEU A 279 -22.84 -0.45 14.84
CA LEU A 279 -22.84 -1.59 13.92
C LEU A 279 -21.63 -2.51 14.06
N CYS A 280 -20.55 -2.12 14.76
CA CYS A 280 -19.32 -2.92 14.83
C CYS A 280 -19.54 -4.30 15.46
N GLY A 281 -20.17 -4.37 16.63
CA GLY A 281 -20.48 -5.63 17.30
C GLY A 281 -21.43 -6.52 16.49
N LEU A 282 -22.49 -5.92 15.92
CA LEU A 282 -23.45 -6.60 15.06
C LEU A 282 -22.78 -7.16 13.80
N SER A 283 -21.84 -6.42 13.21
CA SER A 283 -21.10 -6.87 12.02
C SER A 283 -20.24 -8.09 12.31
N ARG A 284 -19.56 -8.14 13.47
CA ARG A 284 -18.80 -9.33 13.88
C ARG A 284 -19.71 -10.54 14.09
N ALA A 285 -20.84 -10.36 14.77
CA ALA A 285 -21.81 -11.43 15.00
C ALA A 285 -22.41 -11.95 13.68
N GLU A 286 -22.77 -11.05 12.77
CA GLU A 286 -23.38 -11.42 11.48
C GLU A 286 -22.37 -12.06 10.52
N LEU A 287 -21.10 -11.63 10.54
CA LEU A 287 -20.02 -12.33 9.83
C LEU A 287 -19.89 -13.77 10.30
N HIS A 288 -19.79 -13.99 11.61
CA HIS A 288 -19.69 -15.33 12.17
C HIS A 288 -20.94 -16.17 11.85
N ARG A 289 -22.14 -15.59 11.92
CA ARG A 289 -23.39 -16.29 11.60
C ARG A 289 -23.46 -16.73 10.13
N ARG A 290 -23.00 -15.90 9.18
CA ARG A 290 -23.07 -16.20 7.74
C ARG A 290 -21.93 -17.07 7.22
N CYS A 291 -20.72 -16.85 7.74
CA CYS A 291 -19.49 -17.41 7.19
C CYS A 291 -18.74 -18.32 8.18
N GLY A 292 -19.19 -18.39 9.42
CA GLY A 292 -18.68 -19.31 10.43
C GLY A 292 -18.96 -20.75 10.07
N LEU A 293 -17.99 -21.61 10.33
CA LEU A 293 -18.09 -23.05 10.10
C LEU A 293 -18.36 -23.75 11.44
N PRO A 294 -19.54 -24.39 11.63
CA PRO A 294 -19.82 -25.17 12.83
C PRO A 294 -18.74 -26.24 13.08
N GLY A 295 -18.20 -26.29 14.29
CA GLY A 295 -17.17 -27.26 14.67
C GLY A 295 -15.79 -27.00 14.05
N PHE A 296 -15.50 -25.79 13.56
CA PHE A 296 -14.20 -25.44 13.00
C PHE A 296 -13.06 -25.60 13.99
N ASP A 297 -12.19 -26.58 13.75
CA ASP A 297 -10.96 -26.81 14.50
C ASP A 297 -9.79 -26.11 13.82
N VAL A 298 -9.40 -24.97 14.38
CA VAL A 298 -8.28 -24.16 13.90
C VAL A 298 -6.93 -24.91 13.96
N ASP A 299 -6.72 -25.79 14.94
CA ASP A 299 -5.47 -26.54 15.06
C ASP A 299 -5.35 -27.62 14.00
N LYS A 300 -6.46 -28.28 13.66
CA LYS A 300 -6.51 -29.22 12.53
C LYS A 300 -6.35 -28.48 11.20
N PHE A 301 -7.05 -27.36 11.02
CA PHE A 301 -7.02 -26.57 9.80
C PHE A 301 -5.62 -26.02 9.48
N LEU A 302 -4.91 -25.50 10.48
CA LEU A 302 -3.53 -25.00 10.31
C LEU A 302 -2.54 -26.10 9.92
N LYS A 303 -2.84 -27.38 10.12
CA LYS A 303 -2.00 -28.48 9.65
C LYS A 303 -2.27 -28.85 8.18
N SER A 304 -3.46 -28.54 7.67
CA SER A 304 -3.87 -28.88 6.31
C SER A 304 -3.68 -27.77 5.28
N ASP A 305 -3.50 -26.52 5.73
CA ASP A 305 -3.37 -25.36 4.84
C ASP A 305 -2.07 -24.58 5.10
N GLU A 306 -1.14 -24.63 4.15
CA GLU A 306 0.18 -24.01 4.24
C GLU A 306 0.11 -22.47 4.33
N ASP A 307 -0.81 -21.84 3.60
CA ASP A 307 -0.92 -20.38 3.54
C ASP A 307 -1.48 -19.82 4.85
N TYR A 308 -2.46 -20.50 5.44
CA TYR A 308 -2.98 -20.14 6.77
C TYR A 308 -2.00 -20.45 7.89
N LEU A 309 -1.24 -21.56 7.81
CA LEU A 309 -0.17 -21.85 8.76
C LEU A 309 0.90 -20.75 8.77
N ARG A 310 1.31 -20.32 7.59
CA ARG A 310 2.26 -19.20 7.43
C ARG A 310 1.70 -17.91 8.01
N THR A 311 0.43 -17.61 7.73
CA THR A 311 -0.26 -16.43 8.28
C THR A 311 -0.30 -16.48 9.81
N TYR A 312 -0.63 -17.63 10.40
CA TYR A 312 -0.62 -17.85 11.85
C TYR A 312 0.78 -17.66 12.45
N ASN A 313 1.81 -18.21 11.83
CA ASN A 313 3.20 -18.03 12.28
C ASN A 313 3.62 -16.56 12.25
N GLY A 314 3.17 -15.82 11.23
CA GLY A 314 3.31 -14.36 11.15
C GLY A 314 2.64 -13.67 12.33
N TYR A 315 1.38 -14.00 12.63
CA TYR A 315 0.66 -13.45 13.79
C TYR A 315 1.35 -13.80 15.12
N ASP A 316 1.72 -15.05 15.37
CA ASP A 316 2.45 -15.43 16.61
C ASP A 316 3.77 -14.66 16.75
N LYS A 317 4.46 -14.35 15.65
CA LYS A 317 5.70 -13.56 15.68
C LYS A 317 5.45 -12.08 15.92
N PHE A 318 4.65 -11.42 15.08
CA PHE A 318 4.54 -9.96 15.08
C PHE A 318 3.61 -9.42 16.16
N MET A 319 2.60 -10.18 16.58
CA MET A 319 1.68 -9.77 17.66
C MET A 319 2.37 -9.64 19.01
N LYS A 320 3.50 -10.34 19.22
CA LYS A 320 4.35 -10.15 20.40
C LYS A 320 4.87 -8.71 20.52
N VAL A 321 5.07 -8.04 19.39
CA VAL A 321 5.49 -6.63 19.33
C VAL A 321 4.27 -5.71 19.32
N ASP A 322 3.23 -6.01 18.53
CA ASP A 322 2.03 -5.16 18.43
C ASP A 322 1.32 -4.99 19.78
N LEU A 323 1.20 -6.08 20.54
CA LEU A 323 0.42 -6.07 21.77
C LEU A 323 1.23 -5.71 23.02
N LYS A 324 2.52 -5.38 22.90
CA LYS A 324 3.39 -5.08 24.05
C LYS A 324 2.79 -4.02 24.99
N PHE A 325 2.09 -3.03 24.44
CA PHE A 325 1.45 -1.94 25.17
C PHE A 325 -0.09 -1.96 25.06
N SER A 326 -0.67 -3.05 24.57
CA SER A 326 -2.11 -3.17 24.39
C SER A 326 -2.83 -3.41 25.73
N PRO A 327 -4.04 -2.86 25.91
CA PRO A 327 -4.87 -3.18 27.08
C PRO A 327 -5.21 -4.68 27.17
N VAL A 328 -5.27 -5.43 26.06
CA VAL A 328 -5.65 -6.86 26.06
C VAL A 328 -4.59 -7.79 26.66
N THR A 329 -3.40 -7.26 26.94
CA THR A 329 -2.29 -7.97 27.56
C THR A 329 -1.87 -7.35 28.90
N LYS A 330 -2.57 -6.31 29.37
CA LYS A 330 -2.25 -5.61 30.61
C LYS A 330 -2.35 -6.51 31.85
N ASP A 331 -3.23 -7.51 31.80
CA ASP A 331 -3.48 -8.50 32.85
C ASP A 331 -2.50 -9.69 32.84
N CYS A 332 -1.54 -9.72 31.91
CA CYS A 332 -0.58 -10.81 31.81
C CYS A 332 0.50 -10.68 32.89
N ALA A 333 0.43 -11.52 33.92
CA ALA A 333 1.33 -11.53 35.08
C ALA A 333 2.79 -11.89 34.74
N GLY A 334 3.07 -12.36 33.51
CA GLY A 334 4.44 -12.62 33.07
C GLY A 334 4.56 -13.21 31.66
N PRO A 335 5.81 -13.50 31.22
CA PRO A 335 6.10 -13.88 29.83
C PRO A 335 5.37 -15.13 29.34
N LYS A 336 5.15 -16.13 30.22
CA LYS A 336 4.44 -17.37 29.87
C LYS A 336 2.96 -17.10 29.55
N GLN A 337 2.27 -16.33 30.40
CA GLN A 337 0.87 -15.95 30.20
C GLN A 337 0.73 -15.05 28.96
N TYR A 338 1.65 -14.09 28.79
CA TYR A 338 1.69 -13.24 27.60
C TYR A 338 1.79 -14.09 26.32
N LYS A 339 2.76 -15.01 26.23
CA LYS A 339 2.91 -15.90 25.07
C LYS A 339 1.67 -16.75 24.82
N LYS A 340 0.99 -17.24 25.87
CA LYS A 340 -0.28 -17.98 25.76
C LYS A 340 -1.40 -17.09 25.21
N ARG A 341 -1.52 -15.84 25.70
CA ARG A 341 -2.49 -14.85 25.22
C ARG A 341 -2.27 -14.52 23.74
N ILE A 342 -1.03 -14.28 23.32
CA ILE A 342 -0.69 -14.04 21.90
C ILE A 342 -1.12 -15.20 21.02
N LYS A 343 -0.79 -16.44 21.38
CA LYS A 343 -1.20 -17.63 20.60
C LYS A 343 -2.71 -17.76 20.48
N MET A 344 -3.44 -17.49 21.56
CA MET A 344 -4.90 -17.53 21.55
C MET A 344 -5.47 -16.46 20.61
N ILE A 345 -4.99 -15.23 20.71
CA ILE A 345 -5.39 -14.13 19.81
C ILE A 345 -5.09 -14.48 18.36
N ALA A 346 -3.87 -14.97 18.06
CA ALA A 346 -3.48 -15.37 16.71
C ALA A 346 -4.40 -16.45 16.13
N LYS A 347 -4.82 -17.45 16.92
CA LYS A 347 -5.80 -18.45 16.50
C LYS A 347 -7.18 -17.83 16.21
N THR A 348 -7.67 -16.95 17.09
CA THR A 348 -8.95 -16.26 16.86
C THR A 348 -8.91 -15.37 15.62
N MET A 349 -7.77 -14.73 15.33
CA MET A 349 -7.57 -13.98 14.08
C MET A 349 -7.64 -14.89 12.85
N ILE A 350 -7.09 -16.11 12.91
CA ILE A 350 -7.22 -17.07 11.80
C ILE A 350 -8.69 -17.45 11.58
N VAL A 351 -9.43 -17.77 12.63
CA VAL A 351 -10.86 -18.10 12.53
C VAL A 351 -11.62 -16.96 11.84
N ARG A 352 -11.50 -15.73 12.34
CA ARG A 352 -12.17 -14.57 11.74
C ARG A 352 -11.66 -14.25 10.33
N GLY A 353 -10.40 -14.53 10.04
CA GLY A 353 -9.80 -14.36 8.72
C GLY A 353 -10.34 -15.36 7.69
N VAL A 354 -10.63 -16.60 8.10
CA VAL A 354 -11.31 -17.59 7.26
C VAL A 354 -12.73 -17.12 6.94
N GLU A 355 -13.49 -16.73 7.97
CA GLU A 355 -14.86 -16.21 7.82
C GLU A 355 -14.90 -14.98 6.91
N TYR A 356 -13.98 -14.04 7.12
CA TYR A 356 -13.90 -12.83 6.31
C TYR A 356 -13.47 -13.13 4.87
N ALA A 357 -12.55 -14.07 4.66
CA ALA A 357 -12.15 -14.48 3.32
C ALA A 357 -13.32 -15.10 2.54
N GLU A 358 -14.16 -15.87 3.22
CA GLU A 358 -15.40 -16.44 2.68
C GLU A 358 -16.42 -15.35 2.33
N LEU A 359 -16.65 -14.36 3.21
CA LEU A 359 -17.51 -13.22 2.89
C LEU A 359 -17.02 -12.48 1.64
N VAL A 360 -15.71 -12.20 1.55
CA VAL A 360 -15.14 -11.53 0.36
C VAL A 360 -15.35 -12.39 -0.90
N ARG A 361 -15.23 -13.72 -0.80
CA ARG A 361 -15.46 -14.63 -1.93
C ARG A 361 -16.92 -14.61 -2.39
N GLN A 362 -17.88 -14.53 -1.47
CA GLN A 362 -19.31 -14.45 -1.78
C GLN A 362 -19.68 -13.11 -2.45
N ILE A 363 -19.10 -12.00 -1.98
CA ILE A 363 -19.44 -10.66 -2.47
C ILE A 363 -18.69 -10.29 -3.77
N TYR A 364 -17.46 -10.78 -3.96
CA TYR A 364 -16.65 -10.47 -5.15
C TYR A 364 -16.14 -11.72 -5.87
N PRO A 365 -17.05 -12.64 -6.30
CA PRO A 365 -16.66 -13.93 -6.85
C PRO A 365 -15.81 -13.82 -8.12
N ASP A 366 -16.02 -12.78 -8.93
CA ASP A 366 -15.35 -12.55 -10.21
C ASP A 366 -14.17 -11.56 -10.13
N SER A 367 -13.80 -11.12 -8.94
CA SER A 367 -12.68 -10.20 -8.75
C SER A 367 -11.33 -10.92 -8.74
N LEU A 368 -10.27 -10.18 -9.07
CA LEU A 368 -8.90 -10.62 -8.82
C LEU A 368 -8.57 -10.40 -7.34
N ARG A 369 -8.27 -11.47 -6.60
CA ARG A 369 -8.02 -11.38 -5.15
C ARG A 369 -6.58 -10.94 -4.88
N LEU A 370 -6.39 -9.72 -4.40
CA LEU A 370 -5.11 -9.24 -3.91
C LEU A 370 -4.94 -9.61 -2.42
N SER A 371 -3.70 -9.64 -1.94
CA SER A 371 -3.39 -9.91 -0.54
C SER A 371 -2.14 -9.17 -0.07
N ILE A 372 -2.15 -8.67 1.16
CA ILE A 372 -0.95 -8.13 1.82
C ILE A 372 -0.11 -9.19 2.54
N HIS A 373 -0.46 -10.47 2.40
CA HIS A 373 0.29 -11.58 2.98
C HIS A 373 1.06 -12.33 1.89
N PRO A 374 2.26 -12.85 2.20
CA PRO A 374 2.89 -13.85 1.37
C PRO A 374 1.99 -15.08 1.23
N SER A 375 2.02 -15.72 0.07
CA SER A 375 1.21 -16.91 -0.22
C SER A 375 1.84 -17.77 -1.30
N SER A 376 1.37 -19.01 -1.39
CA SER A 376 1.62 -19.94 -2.49
C SER A 376 1.28 -19.35 -3.87
N GLY A 377 0.42 -18.32 -3.90
CA GLY A 377 0.02 -17.62 -5.12
C GLY A 377 -1.13 -18.26 -5.87
N GLN A 378 -1.71 -19.37 -5.41
CA GLN A 378 -2.74 -20.08 -6.19
C GLN A 378 -4.10 -19.37 -6.21
N THR A 379 -4.51 -18.79 -5.08
CA THR A 379 -5.86 -18.23 -4.89
C THR A 379 -5.87 -16.70 -4.75
N LYS A 380 -4.71 -16.10 -4.48
CA LYS A 380 -4.54 -14.67 -4.25
C LYS A 380 -3.16 -14.20 -4.70
N LEU A 381 -3.09 -12.97 -5.19
CA LEU A 381 -1.84 -12.30 -5.54
C LEU A 381 -1.26 -11.61 -4.32
N SER A 382 -0.09 -12.05 -3.84
CA SER A 382 0.64 -11.35 -2.80
C SER A 382 1.14 -10.00 -3.34
N PHE A 383 0.64 -8.89 -2.81
CA PHE A 383 0.85 -7.52 -3.29
C PHE A 383 1.53 -6.68 -2.19
N PRO A 384 2.87 -6.53 -2.20
CA PRO A 384 3.56 -5.68 -1.24
C PRO A 384 3.21 -4.20 -1.50
N LEU A 385 2.60 -3.53 -0.52
CA LEU A 385 2.16 -2.13 -0.67
C LEU A 385 3.34 -1.16 -0.79
N ILE A 386 4.47 -1.44 -0.13
CA ILE A 386 5.70 -0.65 -0.19
C ILE A 386 6.87 -1.57 -0.53
N PRO A 387 7.07 -1.94 -1.80
CA PRO A 387 8.09 -2.92 -2.21
C PRO A 387 9.47 -2.63 -1.60
N GLN A 388 10.15 -3.67 -1.12
CA GLN A 388 11.49 -3.59 -0.51
C GLN A 388 12.46 -4.49 -1.28
N LYS A 389 13.73 -4.09 -1.39
CA LYS A 389 14.77 -4.94 -1.97
C LYS A 389 14.96 -6.17 -1.06
N ASN A 390 14.78 -7.37 -1.62
CA ASN A 390 15.03 -8.66 -0.95
C ASN A 390 14.14 -9.01 0.26
N SER A 391 13.00 -8.33 0.46
CA SER A 391 12.06 -8.67 1.52
C SER A 391 10.62 -8.47 1.05
N PHE A 392 9.71 -9.27 1.60
CA PHE A 392 8.31 -8.90 1.59
C PHE A 392 8.14 -7.62 2.44
N SER A 393 7.48 -6.60 1.87
CA SER A 393 7.18 -5.32 2.54
C SER A 393 6.48 -5.53 3.87
N MET A 394 6.85 -4.76 4.90
CA MET A 394 5.96 -4.58 6.06
C MET A 394 4.69 -3.85 5.59
N SER A 395 3.53 -4.18 6.16
CA SER A 395 2.32 -3.42 5.85
C SER A 395 2.38 -2.02 6.49
N PRO A 396 1.82 -0.98 5.85
CA PRO A 396 1.88 0.40 6.35
C PRO A 396 1.41 0.56 7.80
N TRP A 397 0.45 -0.23 8.24
CA TRP A 397 -0.10 -0.19 9.58
C TRP A 397 0.70 -0.94 10.65
N HIS A 398 1.80 -1.60 10.26
CA HIS A 398 2.72 -2.30 11.16
C HIS A 398 4.14 -1.74 11.09
N CYS A 399 4.39 -0.61 10.43
CA CYS A 399 5.70 0.01 10.37
C CYS A 399 5.62 1.54 10.31
N SER A 400 6.78 2.16 10.19
CA SER A 400 6.98 3.52 9.71
C SER A 400 7.78 3.48 8.41
N VAL A 401 7.75 4.57 7.65
CA VAL A 401 8.56 4.72 6.43
C VAL A 401 9.69 5.70 6.71
N ALA A 402 10.89 5.36 6.27
CA ALA A 402 12.00 6.29 6.10
C ALA A 402 12.24 6.56 4.61
N VAL A 403 12.69 7.77 4.27
CA VAL A 403 13.03 8.19 2.91
C VAL A 403 14.50 8.58 2.87
N THR A 404 15.28 7.95 2.00
CA THR A 404 16.70 8.31 1.79
C THR A 404 16.85 9.62 1.02
N ALA A 405 18.04 10.21 1.01
CA ALA A 405 18.37 11.36 0.19
C ALA A 405 18.19 11.10 -1.32
N SER A 406 18.32 9.83 -1.75
CA SER A 406 18.02 9.36 -3.10
C SER A 406 16.54 9.03 -3.35
N GLY A 407 15.68 9.12 -2.33
CA GLY A 407 14.23 8.91 -2.49
C GLY A 407 13.76 7.47 -2.29
N GLU A 408 14.65 6.56 -1.88
CA GLU A 408 14.27 5.18 -1.58
C GLU A 408 13.41 5.11 -0.31
N PHE A 409 12.33 4.34 -0.38
CA PHE A 409 11.44 4.08 0.74
C PHE A 409 11.88 2.84 1.50
N ILE A 410 12.17 3.00 2.79
CA ILE A 410 12.58 1.92 3.69
C ILE A 410 11.47 1.70 4.73
N THR A 411 10.98 0.46 4.84
CA THR A 411 10.01 0.09 5.88
C THR A 411 10.72 -0.52 7.09
N ALA A 412 10.47 0.01 8.28
CA ALA A 412 10.89 -0.60 9.54
C ALA A 412 10.01 -0.11 10.70
N HIS A 413 10.15 -0.75 11.86
CA HIS A 413 9.60 -0.23 13.10
C HIS A 413 10.21 1.15 13.40
N GLN A 414 9.39 2.10 13.88
CA GLN A 414 9.89 3.47 14.13
C GLN A 414 11.08 3.56 15.09
N SER A 415 11.23 2.60 16.02
CA SER A 415 12.38 2.55 16.93
C SER A 415 13.71 2.38 16.18
N ALA A 416 13.71 1.68 15.05
CA ALA A 416 14.89 1.53 14.21
C ALA A 416 15.20 2.81 13.40
N HIS A 417 14.17 3.53 12.96
CA HIS A 417 14.34 4.75 12.18
C HIS A 417 14.73 5.95 13.06
N ARG A 418 14.15 6.09 14.26
CA ARG A 418 14.40 7.22 15.16
C ARG A 418 15.88 7.38 15.55
N GLN A 419 16.68 6.33 15.42
CA GLN A 419 18.11 6.36 15.71
C GLN A 419 18.96 6.92 14.56
N LYS A 420 18.42 7.00 13.34
CA LYS A 420 19.20 7.24 12.12
C LYS A 420 18.62 8.31 11.19
N PHE A 421 17.36 8.69 11.40
CA PHE A 421 16.62 9.56 10.50
C PHE A 421 15.87 10.64 11.27
N ASP A 422 15.64 11.78 10.61
CA ASP A 422 14.87 12.90 11.13
C ASP A 422 13.37 12.62 11.02
N LEU A 423 12.62 12.89 12.10
CA LEU A 423 11.17 12.77 12.07
C LEU A 423 10.55 13.99 11.36
N ILE A 424 9.84 13.74 10.27
CA ILE A 424 9.08 14.76 9.55
C ILE A 424 7.64 14.74 10.00
N THR A 425 7.09 15.93 10.23
CA THR A 425 5.68 16.13 10.61
C THR A 425 4.88 16.77 9.49
N LYS A 426 3.58 16.47 9.44
CA LYS A 426 2.61 17.08 8.53
C LYS A 426 1.40 17.48 9.35
N ASN A 427 1.05 18.76 9.35
CA ASN A 427 -0.03 19.34 10.16
C ASN A 427 0.13 19.03 11.66
N GLY A 428 1.36 19.13 12.18
CA GLY A 428 1.69 18.84 13.59
C GLY A 428 1.67 17.37 13.98
N GLN A 429 1.46 16.45 13.03
CA GLN A 429 1.45 15.00 13.28
C GLN A 429 2.71 14.34 12.71
N PRO A 430 3.34 13.39 13.41
CA PRO A 430 4.39 12.53 12.85
C PRO A 430 3.93 11.87 11.53
N TYR A 431 4.72 11.99 10.47
CA TYR A 431 4.29 11.60 9.12
C TYR A 431 5.24 10.59 8.44
N PHE A 432 6.55 10.77 8.54
CA PHE A 432 7.56 9.80 8.09
C PHE A 432 8.93 10.18 8.65
N PHE A 433 9.94 9.35 8.40
CA PHE A 433 11.34 9.65 8.69
C PHE A 433 12.10 10.03 7.41
N ARG A 434 13.05 10.95 7.47
CA ARG A 434 13.88 11.33 6.32
C ARG A 434 15.36 11.28 6.68
N GLU A 435 16.19 10.85 5.75
CA GLU A 435 17.64 10.84 5.95
C GLU A 435 18.14 12.26 6.14
N SER A 436 18.94 12.47 7.19
CA SER A 436 19.55 13.76 7.47
C SER A 436 20.54 14.09 6.36
N SER A 437 20.26 15.16 5.61
CA SER A 437 21.11 15.60 4.51
C SER A 437 21.03 17.13 4.34
N PRO A 438 22.17 17.82 4.11
CA PRO A 438 22.18 19.24 3.80
C PRO A 438 21.33 19.61 2.57
N LEU A 439 21.05 18.65 1.68
CA LEU A 439 20.20 18.87 0.50
C LEU A 439 18.77 19.31 0.85
N PHE A 440 18.32 19.03 2.07
CA PHE A 440 16.98 19.40 2.54
C PHE A 440 16.96 20.66 3.41
N ASN A 441 18.10 21.33 3.59
CA ASN A 441 18.24 22.54 4.39
C ASN A 441 18.28 23.75 3.48
N TRP A 442 17.12 24.32 3.17
CA TRP A 442 16.98 25.43 2.23
C TRP A 442 16.82 26.75 2.97
N ASP A 443 17.34 27.83 2.37
CA ASP A 443 17.09 29.19 2.87
C ASP A 443 15.63 29.58 2.58
N THR A 444 15.15 29.16 1.42
CA THR A 444 13.76 29.30 0.99
C THR A 444 12.86 28.37 1.78
N LYS A 445 11.71 28.88 2.24
CA LYS A 445 10.69 28.04 2.89
C LYS A 445 10.02 27.14 1.86
N VAL A 446 10.44 25.88 1.85
CA VAL A 446 9.93 24.84 0.97
C VAL A 446 9.35 23.67 1.76
N ASN A 447 8.34 23.01 1.18
CA ASN A 447 7.83 21.72 1.62
C ASN A 447 8.29 20.63 0.66
N PHE A 448 8.87 19.56 1.19
CA PHE A 448 9.27 18.38 0.45
C PHE A 448 8.18 17.32 0.54
N GLU A 449 7.55 17.00 -0.58
CA GLU A 449 6.52 15.98 -0.68
C GLU A 449 7.06 14.77 -1.45
N HIS A 450 7.22 13.64 -0.75
CA HIS A 450 7.66 12.39 -1.38
C HIS A 450 6.45 11.58 -1.85
N HIS A 451 6.43 11.20 -3.12
CA HIS A 451 5.37 10.44 -3.76
C HIS A 451 5.87 9.07 -4.25
N TYR A 452 4.92 8.19 -4.56
CA TYR A 452 5.19 6.88 -5.14
C TYR A 452 6.05 7.00 -6.42
N GLU A 453 6.82 5.95 -6.72
CA GLU A 453 7.87 5.94 -7.75
C GLU A 453 9.02 6.94 -7.51
N GLN A 454 9.28 7.32 -6.26
CA GLN A 454 10.40 8.23 -5.89
C GLN A 454 10.31 9.59 -6.58
N ASN A 455 9.08 10.09 -6.73
CA ASN A 455 8.84 11.43 -7.25
C ASN A 455 8.84 12.43 -6.08
N LEU A 456 9.80 13.34 -6.08
CA LEU A 456 9.91 14.41 -5.10
C LEU A 456 9.28 15.69 -5.65
N VAL A 457 8.27 16.21 -4.96
CA VAL A 457 7.69 17.52 -5.27
C VAL A 457 8.16 18.51 -4.21
N ILE A 458 8.81 19.58 -4.65
CA ILE A 458 9.31 20.66 -3.81
C ILE A 458 8.38 21.86 -4.02
N ARG A 459 7.66 22.24 -2.96
CA ARG A 459 6.70 23.35 -2.98
C ARG A 459 7.28 24.54 -2.25
N ALA A 460 7.62 25.60 -2.98
CA ALA A 460 8.06 26.86 -2.39
C ALA A 460 6.86 27.77 -2.16
N GLN A 461 6.79 28.40 -0.98
CA GLN A 461 5.82 29.47 -0.75
C GLN A 461 6.24 30.68 -1.58
N LYS A 462 5.35 31.21 -2.42
CA LYS A 462 5.66 32.39 -3.22
C LYS A 462 5.83 33.62 -2.31
N GLN A 463 7.06 34.06 -2.11
CA GLN A 463 7.37 35.41 -1.65
C GLN A 463 7.75 36.23 -2.90
N ASN A 464 7.14 37.40 -3.06
CA ASN A 464 7.21 38.25 -4.26
C ASN A 464 8.62 38.27 -4.90
N ASP A 465 8.69 37.98 -6.21
CA ASP A 465 9.85 38.11 -7.12
C ASP A 465 11.21 37.61 -6.61
N GLN A 466 11.24 36.76 -5.58
CA GLN A 466 12.48 36.29 -4.99
C GLN A 466 12.97 35.04 -5.72
N GLU A 467 14.06 35.19 -6.47
CA GLU A 467 14.78 34.06 -7.04
C GLU A 467 15.39 33.18 -5.92
N LEU A 468 15.53 31.89 -6.19
CA LEU A 468 16.24 30.98 -5.27
C LEU A 468 17.70 31.43 -5.14
N SER A 469 18.29 31.26 -3.95
CA SER A 469 19.72 31.47 -3.77
C SER A 469 20.53 30.47 -4.61
N ASP A 470 21.75 30.82 -4.99
CA ASP A 470 22.65 29.89 -5.70
C ASP A 470 22.81 28.57 -4.92
N SER A 471 22.83 28.64 -3.59
CA SER A 471 22.89 27.45 -2.73
C SER A 471 21.65 26.57 -2.86
N ASP A 472 20.45 27.15 -2.89
CA ASP A 472 19.21 26.40 -3.07
C ASP A 472 19.07 25.85 -4.50
N LEU A 473 19.56 26.56 -5.51
CA LEU A 473 19.65 26.07 -6.89
C LEU A 473 20.60 24.86 -7.00
N ASP A 474 21.76 24.90 -6.36
CA ASP A 474 22.70 23.78 -6.31
C ASP A 474 22.07 22.56 -5.62
N LYS A 475 21.37 22.76 -4.49
CA LYS A 475 20.63 21.69 -3.79
C LYS A 475 19.55 21.10 -4.68
N LEU A 476 18.80 21.94 -5.41
CA LEU A 476 17.78 21.49 -6.35
C LEU A 476 18.39 20.63 -7.47
N ALA A 477 19.50 21.07 -8.06
CA ALA A 477 20.19 20.33 -9.10
C ALA A 477 20.70 18.97 -8.58
N LEU A 478 21.29 18.93 -7.39
CA LEU A 478 21.76 17.70 -6.77
C LEU A 478 20.62 16.73 -6.43
N LEU A 479 19.48 17.24 -5.93
CA LEU A 479 18.29 16.43 -5.72
C LEU A 479 17.75 15.87 -7.04
N ALA A 480 17.74 16.66 -8.12
CA ALA A 480 17.32 16.21 -9.44
C ALA A 480 18.22 15.12 -10.03
N ILE A 481 19.51 15.07 -9.64
CA ILE A 481 20.43 14.00 -10.03
C ILE A 481 20.20 12.73 -9.20
N GLN A 482 19.88 12.86 -7.91
CA GLN A 482 19.78 11.72 -6.98
C GLN A 482 18.41 11.05 -6.98
N GLN A 483 17.34 11.81 -7.19
CA GLN A 483 15.97 11.33 -7.18
C GLN A 483 15.57 10.85 -8.59
N LYS A 484 14.64 9.90 -8.66
CA LYS A 484 14.12 9.43 -9.96
C LYS A 484 13.36 10.53 -10.71
N SER A 485 12.69 11.42 -9.99
CA SER A 485 11.96 12.57 -10.53
C SER A 485 11.88 13.68 -9.49
N VAL A 486 12.08 14.93 -9.92
CA VAL A 486 11.90 16.13 -9.09
C VAL A 486 11.02 17.12 -9.83
N SER A 487 10.01 17.65 -9.13
CA SER A 487 9.19 18.77 -9.61
C SER A 487 9.31 19.93 -8.62
N PHE A 488 9.61 21.12 -9.10
CA PHE A 488 9.65 22.33 -8.29
C PHE A 488 8.47 23.23 -8.64
N ILE A 489 7.68 23.64 -7.64
CA ILE A 489 6.42 24.37 -7.84
C ILE A 489 6.35 25.55 -6.85
N PHE A 490 6.03 26.73 -7.36
CA PHE A 490 5.62 27.87 -6.52
C PHE A 490 4.14 27.75 -6.17
N VAL A 491 3.82 27.85 -4.88
CA VAL A 491 2.45 27.78 -4.33
C VAL A 491 2.00 29.13 -3.83
#